data_AF-A0A3D5D754-F1
#
_entry.id   AF-A0A3D5D754-F1
#
_cell.length_a   1.000
_cell.length_b   1.000
_cell.length_c   1.000
_cell.angle_alpha   90.00
_cell.angle_beta   90.00
_cell.angle_gamma   90.00
#
_symmetry.space_group_name_H-M   'P 1'
#
loop_
_entity.id
_entity.type
_entity.pdbx_description
1 polymer ?
#
loop_
_entity_poly.entity_id
_entity_poly.type
_entity_poly.pdbx_seq_one_letter_code
_entity_poly.pdbx_strand_id
1 'polypeptide(L)'
;MIRLLLIVAGMLGGQAPGQADDQVAIDSIKKNGGLVLPSPGGENHWDIQFQLRGRDLTDAGLADVAKLGNVVELNLRDTKITSAGLVHLKGLSKLTRLHLER
;
A
#
# COMPACT_ATOMS: atom_id res chain seq x y z
N MET A 1 -27.62 -20.90 -26.19
CA MET A 1 -27.82 -19.83 -25.19
C MET A 1 -26.58 -18.96 -25.18
N ILE A 2 -26.70 -17.76 -25.75
CA ILE A 2 -25.60 -16.80 -25.99
C ILE A 2 -25.25 -16.11 -24.68
N ARG A 3 -23.97 -16.08 -24.30
CA ARG A 3 -23.45 -15.09 -23.34
C ARG A 3 -22.37 -14.25 -24.01
N LEU A 4 -22.72 -12.97 -24.05
CA LEU A 4 -22.10 -11.84 -24.72
C LEU A 4 -20.80 -11.42 -24.02
N LEU A 5 -19.86 -11.08 -24.89
CA LEU A 5 -18.51 -10.55 -24.72
C LEU A 5 -18.42 -9.26 -23.89
N LEU A 6 -17.37 -9.10 -23.08
CA LEU A 6 -16.68 -7.81 -22.92
C LEU A 6 -15.17 -8.06 -22.91
N ILE A 7 -14.52 -7.60 -23.98
CA ILE A 7 -13.08 -7.55 -24.18
C ILE A 7 -12.52 -6.43 -23.29
N VAL A 8 -11.43 -6.69 -22.57
CA VAL A 8 -10.34 -5.71 -22.51
C VAL A 8 -9.11 -6.37 -23.07
N ALA A 9 -8.65 -5.81 -24.19
CA ALA A 9 -7.49 -6.19 -24.94
C ALA A 9 -6.22 -5.78 -24.18
N GLY A 10 -5.22 -6.64 -24.25
CA GLY A 10 -3.79 -6.34 -24.28
C GLY A 10 -3.25 -5.23 -23.39
N MET A 11 -2.44 -5.62 -22.42
CA MET A 11 -1.04 -5.19 -22.41
C MET A 11 -0.16 -6.35 -21.97
N LEU A 12 0.49 -6.98 -22.95
CA LEU A 12 1.85 -7.52 -22.78
C LEU A 12 2.76 -6.31 -22.54
N GLY A 13 2.70 -5.73 -21.34
CA GLY A 13 3.72 -4.84 -20.83
C GLY A 13 4.66 -5.69 -20.01
N GLY A 14 5.93 -5.77 -20.41
CA GLY A 14 6.96 -6.37 -19.56
C GLY A 14 6.89 -5.71 -18.19
N GLN A 15 6.71 -6.52 -17.14
CA GLN A 15 6.70 -6.04 -15.77
C GLN A 15 7.99 -5.26 -15.55
N ALA A 16 7.87 -3.97 -15.21
CA ALA A 16 9.04 -3.17 -14.90
C ALA A 16 9.74 -3.80 -13.67
N PRO A 17 11.08 -3.86 -13.64
CA PRO A 17 11.81 -4.35 -12.46
C PRO A 17 11.39 -3.52 -11.24
N GLY A 18 10.82 -4.20 -10.23
CA GLY A 18 10.20 -3.58 -9.04
C GLY A 18 8.70 -3.88 -8.89
N GLN A 19 7.98 -4.11 -10.00
CA GLN A 19 6.52 -4.29 -9.98
C GLN A 19 6.06 -5.63 -9.36
N ALA A 20 6.90 -6.67 -9.43
CA ALA A 20 6.64 -7.96 -8.79
C ALA A 20 6.86 -7.91 -7.28
N ASP A 21 7.90 -7.20 -6.82
CA ASP A 21 8.20 -7.02 -5.39
C ASP A 21 7.15 -6.10 -4.74
N ASP A 22 6.71 -5.07 -5.45
CA ASP A 22 5.59 -4.23 -5.05
C ASP A 22 4.32 -5.06 -4.87
N GLN A 23 4.04 -6.01 -5.77
CA GLN A 23 2.85 -6.86 -5.65
C GLN A 23 2.87 -7.71 -4.37
N VAL A 24 4.03 -8.29 -4.01
CA VAL A 24 4.18 -9.05 -2.77
C VAL A 24 3.93 -8.17 -1.54
N ALA A 25 4.47 -6.95 -1.53
CA ALA A 25 4.22 -5.99 -0.46
C ALA A 25 2.74 -5.59 -0.39
N ILE A 26 2.12 -5.30 -1.53
CA ILE A 26 0.70 -4.96 -1.65
C ILE A 26 -0.19 -6.08 -1.11
N ASP A 27 0.11 -7.33 -1.44
CA ASP A 27 -0.66 -8.49 -0.98
C ASP A 27 -0.54 -8.68 0.53
N SER A 28 0.67 -8.49 1.09
CA SER A 28 0.87 -8.51 2.54
C SER A 28 0.10 -7.38 3.24
N ILE A 29 0.15 -6.16 2.69
CA ILE A 29 -0.58 -5.00 3.22
C ILE A 29 -2.09 -5.29 3.22
N LYS A 30 -2.64 -5.83 2.12
CA LYS A 30 -4.05 -6.22 2.02
C LYS A 30 -4.43 -7.31 3.01
N LYS A 31 -3.58 -8.32 3.19
CA LYS A 31 -3.77 -9.38 4.18
C LYS A 31 -3.84 -8.83 5.61
N ASN A 32 -3.08 -7.77 5.90
CA ASN A 32 -3.09 -7.05 7.17
C ASN A 32 -4.19 -5.97 7.27
N GLY A 33 -5.17 -6.00 6.35
CA GLY A 33 -6.32 -5.09 6.36
C GLY A 33 -6.06 -3.70 5.78
N GLY A 34 -4.93 -3.51 5.10
CA GLY A 34 -4.62 -2.26 4.40
C GLY A 34 -5.29 -2.18 3.03
N LEU A 35 -5.73 -0.99 2.66
CA LEU A 35 -6.08 -0.64 1.29
C LEU A 35 -4.91 0.09 0.65
N VAL A 36 -4.50 -0.34 -0.54
CA VAL A 36 -3.44 0.31 -1.33
C VAL A 36 -4.08 0.89 -2.58
N LEU A 37 -3.97 2.21 -2.76
CA LEU A 37 -4.57 2.95 -3.85
C LEU A 37 -3.50 3.74 -4.61
N PRO A 38 -3.58 3.84 -5.94
CA PRO A 38 -2.72 4.74 -6.69
C PRO A 38 -3.04 6.20 -6.31
N SER A 39 -2.02 6.97 -5.98
CA SER A 39 -2.15 8.39 -5.66
C SER A 39 -1.97 9.24 -6.93
N PRO A 40 -2.83 10.25 -7.18
CA PRO A 40 -2.64 11.16 -8.30
C PRO A 40 -1.38 12.02 -8.13
N GLY A 41 -0.70 12.34 -9.24
CA GLY A 41 0.42 13.28 -9.25
C GLY A 41 1.83 12.68 -9.35
N GLY A 42 1.97 11.40 -9.69
CA GLY A 42 3.25 10.79 -10.06
C GLY A 42 3.11 9.35 -10.53
N GLU A 43 4.14 8.81 -11.18
CA GLU A 43 4.20 7.40 -11.55
C GLU A 43 4.33 6.54 -10.27
N ASN A 44 3.46 5.55 -10.11
CA ASN A 44 3.51 4.56 -9.02
C ASN A 44 3.52 5.15 -7.59
N HIS A 45 2.83 6.27 -7.37
CA HIS A 45 2.59 6.77 -6.01
C HIS A 45 1.49 5.99 -5.31
N TRP A 46 1.62 5.82 -3.99
CA TRP A 46 0.67 5.04 -3.20
C TRP A 46 0.05 5.85 -2.06
N ASP A 47 -1.26 5.72 -1.92
CA ASP A 47 -2.02 6.07 -0.73
C ASP A 47 -2.41 4.78 -0.01
N ILE A 48 -2.06 4.64 1.26
CA ILE A 48 -2.30 3.43 2.05
C ILE A 48 -3.18 3.76 3.25
N GLN A 49 -4.23 2.96 3.45
CA GLN A 49 -5.21 3.18 4.52
C GLN A 49 -5.44 1.92 5.35
N PHE A 50 -5.31 2.05 6.68
CA PHE A 50 -5.60 0.97 7.63
C PHE A 50 -6.81 1.25 8.53
N GLN A 51 -7.37 2.47 8.55
CA GLN A 51 -8.39 2.92 9.51
C GLN A 51 -9.66 2.04 9.62
N LEU A 52 -10.05 1.33 8.55
CA LEU A 52 -11.28 0.52 8.56
C LEU A 52 -11.06 -0.95 8.96
N ARG A 53 -9.85 -1.48 8.75
CA ARG A 53 -9.58 -2.93 8.87
C ARG A 53 -8.20 -3.29 9.45
N GLY A 54 -7.40 -2.32 9.86
CA GLY A 54 -6.02 -2.49 10.31
C GLY A 54 -5.84 -2.82 11.79
N ARG A 55 -6.85 -3.40 12.46
CA ARG A 55 -6.77 -3.72 13.90
C ARG A 55 -5.72 -4.78 14.23
N ASP A 56 -5.37 -5.58 13.22
CA ASP A 56 -4.37 -6.66 13.30
C ASP A 56 -3.00 -6.22 12.76
N LEU A 57 -2.87 -4.99 12.26
CA LEU A 57 -1.58 -4.44 11.86
C LEU A 57 -0.69 -4.32 13.10
N THR A 58 0.51 -4.90 13.01
CA THR A 58 1.55 -4.85 14.04
C THR A 58 2.67 -3.91 13.62
N ASP A 59 3.51 -3.48 14.58
CA ASP A 59 4.70 -2.66 14.32
C ASP A 59 5.61 -3.29 13.25
N ALA A 60 5.81 -4.60 13.29
CA ALA A 60 6.60 -5.33 12.28
C ALA A 60 5.94 -5.32 10.89
N GLY A 61 4.61 -5.25 10.83
CA GLY A 61 3.86 -5.17 9.57
C GLY A 61 4.14 -3.89 8.77
N LEU A 62 4.62 -2.82 9.42
CA LEU A 62 5.03 -1.60 8.72
C LEU A 62 6.28 -1.80 7.85
N ALA A 63 7.06 -2.88 8.05
CA ALA A 63 8.17 -3.21 7.17
C ALA A 63 7.72 -3.48 5.72
N ASP A 64 6.51 -4.02 5.52
CA ASP A 64 5.97 -4.23 4.17
C ASP A 64 5.50 -2.92 3.53
N VAL A 65 4.97 -1.99 4.33
CA VAL A 65 4.65 -0.63 3.86
C VAL A 65 5.91 0.09 3.38
N ALA A 66 7.04 -0.09 4.08
CA ALA A 66 8.31 0.53 3.74
C ALA A 66 8.91 0.05 2.40
N LYS A 67 8.49 -1.12 1.89
CA LYS A 67 8.92 -1.63 0.58
C LYS A 67 8.33 -0.82 -0.57
N LEU A 68 7.17 -0.22 -0.36
CA LEU A 68 6.54 0.70 -1.31
C LEU A 68 7.19 2.09 -1.17
N GLY A 69 8.37 2.28 -1.76
CA GLY A 69 9.17 3.51 -1.59
C GLY A 69 8.51 4.82 -2.03
N ASN A 70 7.43 4.73 -2.81
CA ASN A 70 6.67 5.85 -3.34
C ASN A 70 5.34 6.11 -2.60
N VAL A 71 5.22 5.68 -1.34
CA VAL A 71 4.06 6.05 -0.50
C VAL A 71 4.05 7.54 -0.22
N VAL A 72 2.94 8.20 -0.53
CA VAL A 72 2.73 9.64 -0.34
C VAL A 72 1.85 9.93 0.86
N GLU A 73 0.85 9.08 1.09
CA GLU A 73 -0.05 9.15 2.23
C GLU A 73 -0.17 7.80 2.92
N LEU A 74 -0.01 7.80 4.24
CA LEU A 74 -0.21 6.63 5.09
C LEU A 74 -1.17 6.99 6.24
N ASN A 75 -2.33 6.34 6.26
CA ASN A 75 -3.31 6.49 7.31
C ASN A 75 -3.30 5.27 8.25
N LEU A 76 -2.80 5.46 9.46
CA LEU A 76 -2.74 4.48 10.56
C LEU A 76 -3.71 4.82 11.69
N ARG A 77 -4.72 5.66 11.43
CA ARG A 77 -5.77 5.96 12.41
C ARG A 77 -6.39 4.68 12.94
N ASP A 78 -6.71 4.65 14.23
CA ASP A 78 -7.35 3.51 14.90
C ASP A 78 -6.57 2.17 14.86
N THR A 79 -5.28 2.20 14.50
CA THR A 79 -4.40 1.03 14.58
C THR A 79 -3.76 0.89 15.97
N LYS A 80 -3.07 -0.24 16.20
CA LYS A 80 -2.29 -0.50 17.41
C LYS A 80 -0.80 -0.14 17.25
N ILE A 81 -0.45 0.55 16.18
CA ILE A 81 0.95 0.93 15.89
C ILE A 81 1.48 1.81 17.02
N THR A 82 2.70 1.52 17.44
CA THR A 82 3.43 2.29 18.44
C THR A 82 4.54 3.11 17.81
N SER A 83 5.16 3.99 18.59
CA SER A 83 6.36 4.73 18.16
C SER A 83 7.52 3.81 17.75
N ALA A 84 7.58 2.58 18.29
CA ALA A 84 8.59 1.60 17.90
C ALA A 84 8.39 1.12 16.45
N GLY A 85 7.15 0.99 15.98
CA GLY A 85 6.86 0.60 14.60
C GLY A 85 7.20 1.69 13.58
N LEU A 86 7.12 2.97 13.97
CA LEU A 86 7.36 4.10 13.05
C LEU A 86 8.80 4.15 12.52
N VAL A 87 9.75 3.44 13.13
CA VAL A 87 11.14 3.34 12.64
C VAL A 87 11.21 2.78 11.22
N HIS A 88 10.25 1.92 10.83
CA HIS A 88 10.18 1.35 9.49
C HIS A 88 9.88 2.40 8.41
N LEU A 89 9.27 3.53 8.78
CA LEU A 89 8.86 4.57 7.82
C LEU A 89 10.00 5.51 7.41
N LYS A 90 11.19 5.41 8.05
CA LYS A 90 12.32 6.34 7.84
C LYS A 90 12.79 6.44 6.38
N GLY A 91 12.62 5.37 5.60
CA GLY A 91 13.01 5.33 4.19
C GLY A 91 12.00 5.91 3.20
N LEU A 92 10.78 6.21 3.65
CA LEU A 92 9.68 6.70 2.80
C LEU A 92 9.85 8.20 2.50
N SER A 93 10.85 8.53 1.69
CA SER A 93 11.19 9.92 1.33
C SER A 93 10.08 10.70 0.61
N LYS A 94 9.05 10.02 0.10
CA LYS A 94 7.88 10.60 -0.55
C LYS A 94 6.68 10.80 0.37
N LEU A 95 6.73 10.31 1.62
CA LEU A 95 5.63 10.40 2.56
C LEU A 95 5.43 11.86 2.99
N THR A 96 4.26 12.42 2.68
CA THR A 96 3.89 13.80 3.00
C THR A 96 2.75 13.89 4.01
N ARG A 97 1.95 12.84 4.13
CA ARG A 97 0.80 12.77 5.05
C ARG A 97 0.86 11.49 5.87
N LEU A 98 0.90 11.62 7.19
CA LEU A 98 0.85 10.52 8.15
C LEU A 98 -0.24 10.80 9.19
N HIS A 99 -1.25 9.94 9.24
CA HIS A 99 -2.35 10.04 10.21
C HIS A 99 -2.18 8.97 11.29
N LEU A 100 -2.19 9.37 12.56
CA LEU A 100 -1.90 8.51 13.73
C LEU A 100 -2.96 8.60 14.83
N GLU A 101 -3.96 9.45 14.63
CA GLU A 101 -4.99 9.75 15.61
C GLU A 101 -5.90 8.55 15.89
N ARG A 102 -6.63 8.62 17.01
CA ARG A 102 -7.55 7.60 17.52
C ARG A 102 -8.94 8.17 17.73
#